data_AF-A0A369ZFW0-F1
#
_entry.id   AF-A0A369ZFW0-F1
#
_cell.length_a   1.000
_cell.length_b   1.000
_cell.length_c   1.000
_cell.angle_alpha   90.00
_cell.angle_beta   90.00
_cell.angle_gamma   90.00
#
_symmetry.space_group_name_H-M   'P 1'
#
loop_
_entity.id
_entity.type
_entity.pdbx_description
1 polymer ?
#
loop_
_entity_poly.entity_id
_entity_poly.type
_entity_poly.pdbx_seq_one_letter_code
_entity_poly.pdbx_strand_id
1 'polypeptide(L)'
;MKNLVKIFLICTVGFLAACSNKNTTLPRLSETELDQKSYAIAYSVTGQTYKDRVTKDYDIAQFTQGVMNWYYNRVPMPIEQIQALTINRLVDHKEYAYNSGVLFADAFQQKVNYLDPSCWGLLHKPSMIQGIDDAMHDLQKRNQVRDDEYIRNGSDQIIQLCVKTIVYDEKQPKENIKKTTK
;
A
#
# COMPACT_ATOMS: atom_id res chain seq x y z
N MET A 1 34.79 10.59 -47.17
CA MET A 1 34.04 9.55 -46.43
C MET A 1 34.76 9.05 -45.16
N LYS A 2 35.34 9.94 -44.33
CA LYS A 2 35.98 9.53 -43.05
C LYS A 2 35.43 10.27 -41.82
N ASN A 3 34.75 11.40 -42.02
CA ASN A 3 34.20 12.22 -40.93
C ASN A 3 32.73 11.95 -40.62
N LEU A 4 31.99 11.26 -41.49
CA LEU A 4 30.58 10.90 -41.26
C LEU A 4 30.42 9.66 -40.36
N VAL A 5 31.38 8.72 -40.38
CA VAL A 5 31.35 7.50 -39.55
C VAL A 5 31.62 7.82 -38.07
N LYS A 6 32.44 8.85 -37.79
CA LYS A 6 32.74 9.25 -36.40
C LYS A 6 31.57 9.92 -35.69
N ILE A 7 30.69 10.61 -36.43
CA ILE A 7 29.52 11.28 -35.84
C ILE A 7 28.44 10.24 -35.51
N PHE A 8 28.29 9.19 -36.33
CA PHE A 8 27.29 8.14 -36.07
C PHE A 8 27.63 7.26 -34.85
N LEU A 9 28.93 7.08 -34.55
CA LEU A 9 29.39 6.24 -33.44
C LEU A 9 29.29 6.92 -32.06
N ILE A 10 29.18 8.25 -32.01
CA ILE A 10 29.04 9.01 -30.76
C ILE A 10 27.57 9.10 -30.33
N CYS A 11 26.62 9.05 -31.27
CA CYS A 11 25.18 9.08 -30.95
C CYS A 11 24.67 7.75 -30.37
N THR A 12 25.30 6.61 -30.65
CA THR A 12 24.86 5.31 -30.13
C THR A 12 25.32 5.01 -28.70
N VAL A 13 26.35 5.69 -28.18
CA VAL A 13 26.83 5.50 -26.80
C VAL A 13 26.08 6.40 -25.81
N GLY A 14 25.51 7.52 -26.26
CA GLY A 14 24.74 8.44 -25.42
C GLY A 14 23.37 7.91 -24.97
N PHE A 15 22.78 6.96 -25.68
CA PHE A 15 21.46 6.41 -25.34
C PHE A 15 21.50 5.20 -24.38
N LEU A 16 22.67 4.60 -24.15
CA LEU A 16 22.81 3.45 -23.24
C LEU A 16 23.18 3.84 -21.80
N ALA A 17 23.57 5.09 -21.55
CA ALA A 17 23.94 5.57 -20.21
C ALA A 17 22.75 6.07 -19.36
N ALA A 18 21.53 6.11 -19.90
CA ALA A 18 20.33 6.54 -19.16
C ALA A 18 19.59 5.40 -18.41
N CYS A 19 20.11 4.16 -18.46
CA CYS A 19 19.65 3.06 -17.61
C CYS A 19 20.46 2.97 -16.29
N SER A 20 21.06 4.08 -15.87
CA SER A 20 21.82 4.15 -14.61
C SER A 20 20.87 4.49 -13.46
N ASN A 21 20.60 3.48 -12.64
CA ASN A 21 20.08 3.58 -11.26
C ASN A 21 18.93 4.57 -11.05
N LYS A 22 17.71 4.17 -11.40
CA LYS A 22 16.53 4.74 -10.74
C LYS A 22 16.59 4.32 -9.28
N ASN A 23 17.06 5.23 -8.42
CA ASN A 23 16.82 5.12 -6.99
C ASN A 23 15.31 4.87 -6.81
N THR A 24 14.97 3.66 -6.38
CA THR A 24 13.59 3.18 -6.12
C THR A 24 13.03 3.79 -4.83
N THR A 25 13.54 4.94 -4.41
CA THR A 25 13.08 5.65 -3.23
C THR A 25 11.76 6.32 -3.60
N LEU A 26 10.70 5.95 -2.88
CA LEU A 26 9.40 6.60 -3.02
C LEU A 26 9.56 8.11 -2.76
N PRO A 27 9.01 8.97 -3.63
CA PRO A 27 8.92 10.39 -3.34
C PRO A 27 8.20 10.60 -2.00
N ARG A 28 8.84 11.32 -1.09
CA ARG A 28 8.30 11.59 0.24
C ARG A 28 7.39 12.80 0.18
N LEU A 29 6.20 12.66 0.74
CA LEU A 29 5.27 13.76 0.93
C LEU A 29 5.82 14.71 1.99
N SER A 30 5.63 16.00 1.75
CA SER A 30 5.81 17.02 2.78
C SER A 30 4.73 16.90 3.87
N GLU A 31 4.97 17.54 5.02
CA GLU A 31 3.99 17.56 6.13
C GLU A 31 2.63 18.12 5.71
N THR A 32 2.60 19.07 4.77
CA THR A 32 1.35 19.69 4.28
C THR A 32 0.59 18.81 3.29
N GLU A 33 1.27 17.86 2.63
CA GLU A 33 0.65 16.89 1.72
C GLU A 33 0.24 15.60 2.45
N LEU A 34 0.72 15.41 3.68
CA LEU A 34 0.47 14.22 4.46
C LEU A 34 -0.89 14.31 5.15
N ASP A 35 -1.84 13.50 4.68
CA ASP A 35 -3.12 13.32 5.35
C ASP A 35 -2.93 12.41 6.58
N GLN A 36 -2.95 13.01 7.77
CA GLN A 36 -2.65 12.34 9.04
C GLN A 36 -3.47 11.07 9.25
N LYS A 37 -4.79 11.12 9.05
CA LYS A 37 -5.66 9.96 9.29
C LYS A 37 -5.29 8.76 8.42
N SER A 38 -4.99 9.01 7.14
CA SER A 38 -4.60 7.97 6.19
C SER A 38 -3.21 7.41 6.46
N TYR A 39 -2.26 8.28 6.84
CA TYR A 39 -0.94 7.84 7.24
C TYR A 39 -1.01 6.98 8.51
N ALA A 40 -1.68 7.47 9.55
CA ALA A 40 -1.69 6.88 10.88
C ALA A 40 -2.35 5.50 10.90
N ILE A 41 -3.50 5.33 10.24
CA ILE A 41 -4.16 4.03 10.18
C ILE A 41 -3.33 3.02 9.38
N ALA A 42 -2.72 3.47 8.28
CA ALA A 42 -1.90 2.61 7.43
C ALA A 42 -0.63 2.15 8.15
N TYR A 43 0.03 3.08 8.84
CA TYR A 43 1.18 2.82 9.70
C TYR A 43 0.84 1.82 10.82
N SER A 44 -0.25 2.06 11.55
CA SER A 44 -0.69 1.22 12.68
C SER A 44 -1.04 -0.21 12.27
N VAL A 45 -1.84 -0.38 11.21
CA VAL A 45 -2.24 -1.70 10.70
C VAL A 45 -1.04 -2.47 10.17
N THR A 46 -0.10 -1.79 9.49
CA THR A 46 1.15 -2.41 9.03
C THR A 46 1.97 -2.89 10.21
N GLY A 47 2.16 -2.02 11.21
CA GLY A 47 2.85 -2.34 12.46
C GLY A 47 2.30 -3.59 13.13
N GLN A 48 0.99 -3.71 13.24
CA GLN A 48 0.34 -4.87 13.85
C GLN A 48 0.47 -6.14 13.00
N THR A 49 0.37 -6.02 11.68
CA THR A 49 0.35 -7.16 10.76
C THR A 49 1.74 -7.77 10.56
N TYR A 50 2.77 -6.91 10.51
CA TYR A 50 4.12 -7.29 10.13
C TYR A 50 5.12 -7.31 11.29
N LYS A 51 4.69 -7.03 12.52
CA LYS A 51 5.52 -7.24 13.71
C LYS A 51 6.10 -8.64 13.71
N ASP A 52 7.39 -8.75 14.03
CA ASP A 52 8.17 -10.01 14.02
C ASP A 52 8.31 -10.70 12.65
N ARG A 53 7.73 -10.14 11.57
CA ARG A 53 7.82 -10.66 10.19
C ARG A 53 8.83 -9.93 9.33
N VAL A 54 9.12 -8.66 9.65
CA VAL A 54 10.10 -7.85 8.91
C VAL A 54 11.50 -8.14 9.43
N THR A 55 12.24 -8.94 8.69
CA THR A 55 13.65 -9.26 8.98
C THR A 55 14.59 -8.20 8.40
N LYS A 56 15.87 -8.25 8.78
CA LYS A 56 16.90 -7.31 8.31
C LYS A 56 17.12 -7.33 6.79
N ASP A 57 16.82 -8.45 6.16
CA ASP A 57 16.98 -8.73 4.73
C ASP A 57 15.66 -8.64 3.94
N TYR A 58 14.55 -8.29 4.61
CA TYR A 58 13.26 -8.11 3.96
C TYR A 58 13.32 -6.96 2.93
N ASP A 59 12.88 -7.22 1.68
CA ASP A 59 12.89 -6.22 0.61
C ASP A 59 11.67 -5.29 0.73
N ILE A 60 11.83 -4.24 1.55
CA ILE A 60 10.78 -3.23 1.78
C ILE A 60 10.43 -2.50 0.48
N ALA A 61 11.40 -2.24 -0.40
CA ALA A 61 11.14 -1.51 -1.64
C ALA A 61 10.18 -2.30 -2.55
N GLN A 62 10.39 -3.61 -2.68
CA GLN A 62 9.49 -4.48 -3.46
C GLN A 62 8.13 -4.63 -2.79
N PHE A 63 8.09 -4.76 -1.47
CA PHE A 63 6.84 -4.76 -0.72
C PHE A 63 6.02 -3.49 -0.96
N THR A 64 6.62 -2.31 -0.79
CA THR A 64 5.91 -1.05 -1.00
C THR A 64 5.52 -0.85 -2.47
N GLN A 65 6.32 -1.36 -3.42
CA GLN A 65 5.96 -1.40 -4.84
C GLN A 65 4.72 -2.26 -5.11
N GLY A 66 4.57 -3.38 -4.41
CA GLY A 66 3.37 -4.23 -4.43
C GLY A 66 2.12 -3.47 -3.94
N VAL A 67 2.23 -2.83 -2.79
CA VAL A 67 1.17 -1.99 -2.20
C VAL A 67 0.75 -0.88 -3.16
N MET A 68 1.72 -0.14 -3.70
CA MET A 68 1.48 0.96 -4.63
C MET A 68 0.77 0.45 -5.90
N ASN A 69 1.23 -0.66 -6.47
CA ASN A 69 0.61 -1.21 -7.67
C ASN A 69 -0.83 -1.64 -7.41
N TRP A 70 -1.14 -2.21 -6.23
CA TRP A 70 -2.51 -2.52 -5.86
C TRP A 70 -3.38 -1.26 -5.77
N TYR A 71 -2.98 -0.25 -4.99
CA TYR A 71 -3.77 0.98 -4.80
C TYR A 71 -4.02 1.78 -6.07
N TYR A 72 -3.18 1.61 -7.09
CA TYR A 72 -3.33 2.26 -8.40
C TYR A 72 -3.85 1.31 -9.49
N ASN A 73 -4.39 0.14 -9.15
CA ASN A 73 -4.96 -0.83 -10.10
C ASN A 73 -3.97 -1.24 -11.21
N ARG A 74 -2.70 -1.44 -10.84
CA ARG A 74 -1.60 -1.82 -11.75
C ARG A 74 -1.18 -3.28 -11.61
N VAL A 75 -1.88 -4.05 -10.79
CA VAL A 75 -1.65 -5.49 -10.63
C VAL A 75 -2.47 -6.22 -11.71
N PRO A 76 -1.84 -6.88 -12.68
CA PRO A 76 -2.54 -7.51 -13.81
C PRO A 76 -3.12 -8.90 -13.48
N MET A 77 -2.74 -9.45 -12.33
CA MET A 77 -3.03 -10.83 -11.94
C MET A 77 -4.14 -10.89 -10.88
N PRO A 78 -5.04 -11.89 -10.91
CA PRO A 78 -6.02 -12.12 -9.84
C PRO A 78 -5.35 -12.37 -8.48
N ILE A 79 -6.02 -11.96 -7.40
CA ILE A 79 -5.46 -12.03 -6.05
C ILE A 79 -5.21 -13.48 -5.59
N GLU A 80 -6.06 -14.41 -6.01
CA GLU A 80 -5.94 -15.84 -5.68
C GLU A 80 -4.68 -16.46 -6.30
N GLN A 81 -4.32 -16.02 -7.51
CA GLN A 81 -3.11 -16.49 -8.18
C GLN A 81 -1.85 -15.94 -7.51
N ILE A 82 -1.88 -14.67 -7.09
CA ILE A 82 -0.78 -14.05 -6.31
C ILE A 82 -0.60 -14.79 -4.98
N GLN A 83 -1.69 -15.14 -4.30
CA GLN A 83 -1.66 -15.92 -3.08
C GLN A 83 -1.02 -17.30 -3.31
N ALA A 84 -1.42 -18.00 -4.37
CA ALA A 84 -0.86 -19.31 -4.73
C ALA A 84 0.65 -19.24 -5.01
N LEU A 85 1.10 -18.21 -5.73
CA LEU A 85 2.53 -17.98 -6.00
C LEU A 85 3.33 -17.69 -4.73
N THR A 86 2.73 -16.96 -3.78
CA THR A 86 3.41 -16.54 -2.53
C THR A 86 3.65 -17.70 -1.57
N ILE A 87 2.80 -18.72 -1.58
CA ILE A 87 2.94 -19.91 -0.70
C ILE A 87 4.08 -20.82 -1.17
N ASN A 88 4.52 -20.70 -2.43
CA ASN A 88 5.60 -21.50 -2.97
C ASN A 88 6.94 -21.13 -2.29
N ARG A 89 7.54 -22.07 -1.56
CA ARG A 89 8.81 -21.88 -0.84
C ARG A 89 10.02 -21.59 -1.73
N LEU A 90 9.88 -21.72 -3.04
CA LEU A 90 10.95 -21.46 -4.03
C LEU A 90 10.83 -20.08 -4.69
N VAL A 91 9.86 -19.25 -4.28
CA VAL A 91 9.72 -17.89 -4.81
C VAL A 91 10.94 -17.04 -4.45
N ASP A 92 11.39 -16.20 -5.38
CA ASP A 92 12.46 -15.25 -5.11
C ASP A 92 12.04 -14.28 -4.00
N HIS A 93 12.96 -13.90 -3.12
CA HIS A 93 12.70 -13.01 -1.99
C HIS A 93 12.06 -11.66 -2.39
N LYS A 94 12.43 -11.10 -3.55
CA LYS A 94 11.85 -9.85 -4.06
C LYS A 94 10.42 -10.05 -4.53
N GLU A 95 10.18 -11.14 -5.24
CA GLU A 95 8.84 -11.51 -5.71
C GLU A 95 7.93 -11.86 -4.53
N TYR A 96 8.44 -12.55 -3.51
CA TYR A 96 7.74 -12.78 -2.25
C TYR A 96 7.33 -11.47 -1.58
N ALA A 97 8.27 -10.52 -1.45
CA ALA A 97 8.01 -9.23 -0.82
C ALA A 97 6.97 -8.42 -1.62
N TYR A 98 7.12 -8.37 -2.95
CA TYR A 98 6.17 -7.73 -3.85
C TYR A 98 4.75 -8.31 -3.70
N ASN A 99 4.62 -9.64 -3.79
CA ASN A 99 3.34 -10.31 -3.66
C ASN A 99 2.74 -10.13 -2.26
N SER A 100 3.55 -10.17 -1.22
CA SER A 100 3.13 -9.89 0.16
C SER A 100 2.60 -8.47 0.31
N GLY A 101 3.18 -7.50 -0.39
CA GLY A 101 2.69 -6.13 -0.46
C GLY A 101 1.32 -6.02 -1.14
N VAL A 102 1.13 -6.72 -2.25
CA VAL A 102 -0.18 -6.78 -2.93
C VAL A 102 -1.24 -7.41 -2.04
N LEU A 103 -0.96 -8.58 -1.44
CA LEU A 103 -1.88 -9.29 -0.57
C LEU A 103 -2.24 -8.47 0.68
N PHE A 104 -1.28 -7.77 1.26
CA PHE A 104 -1.52 -6.86 2.37
C PHE A 104 -2.45 -5.72 1.98
N ALA A 105 -2.19 -5.06 0.84
CA ALA A 105 -2.96 -3.93 0.37
C ALA A 105 -4.42 -4.31 0.00
N ASP A 106 -4.61 -5.49 -0.59
CA ASP A 106 -5.94 -6.07 -0.83
C ASP A 106 -6.68 -6.33 0.50
N ALA A 107 -6.05 -7.06 1.43
CA ALA A 107 -6.66 -7.35 2.72
C ALA A 107 -7.00 -6.08 3.52
N PHE A 108 -6.14 -5.05 3.44
CA PHE A 108 -6.40 -3.74 4.01
C PHE A 108 -7.66 -3.12 3.40
N GLN A 109 -7.72 -3.02 2.08
CA GLN A 109 -8.84 -2.42 1.37
C GLN A 109 -10.15 -3.16 1.64
N GLN A 110 -10.13 -4.49 1.67
CA GLN A 110 -11.30 -5.30 2.01
C GLN A 110 -11.81 -5.01 3.43
N LYS A 111 -10.91 -4.89 4.41
CA LYS A 111 -11.29 -4.53 5.80
C LYS A 111 -11.88 -3.13 5.90
N VAL A 112 -11.33 -2.17 5.16
CA VAL A 112 -11.88 -0.81 5.10
C VAL A 112 -13.28 -0.82 4.48
N ASN A 113 -13.46 -1.51 3.35
CA ASN A 113 -14.75 -1.63 2.68
C ASN A 113 -15.79 -2.37 3.53
N TYR A 114 -15.35 -3.30 4.38
CA TYR A 114 -16.22 -4.01 5.33
C TYR A 114 -16.76 -3.09 6.42
N LEU A 115 -15.97 -2.11 6.89
CA LEU A 115 -16.45 -1.11 7.84
C LEU A 115 -17.53 -0.23 7.20
N ASP A 116 -17.21 0.33 6.04
CA ASP A 116 -18.17 1.07 5.22
C ASP A 116 -17.66 1.15 3.77
N PRO A 117 -18.50 0.86 2.76
CA PRO A 117 -18.08 0.91 1.35
C PRO A 117 -17.55 2.27 0.87
N SER A 118 -17.95 3.38 1.51
CA SER A 118 -17.49 4.73 1.22
C SER A 118 -16.18 5.09 1.92
N CYS A 119 -15.78 4.36 2.97
CA CYS A 119 -14.61 4.66 3.78
C CYS A 119 -13.32 4.67 2.96
N TRP A 120 -13.20 3.76 1.98
CA TRP A 120 -12.03 3.70 1.10
C TRP A 120 -11.80 5.01 0.33
N GLY A 121 -12.87 5.71 -0.04
CA GLY A 121 -12.80 7.01 -0.72
C GLY A 121 -12.31 8.15 0.18
N LEU A 122 -12.34 7.99 1.51
CA LEU A 122 -11.87 8.99 2.47
C LEU A 122 -10.36 8.92 2.71
N LEU A 123 -9.71 7.85 2.24
CA LEU A 123 -8.30 7.59 2.45
C LEU A 123 -7.44 8.15 1.32
N HIS A 124 -6.41 8.91 1.71
CA HIS A 124 -5.41 9.47 0.81
C HIS A 124 -4.30 8.44 0.56
N LYS A 125 -4.38 7.76 -0.59
CA LYS A 125 -3.47 6.68 -0.98
C LYS A 125 -1.98 7.03 -0.86
N PRO A 126 -1.49 8.21 -1.30
CA PRO A 126 -0.09 8.58 -1.11
C PRO A 126 0.35 8.57 0.35
N SER A 127 -0.46 9.12 1.26
CA SER A 127 -0.16 9.12 2.69
C SER A 127 -0.21 7.73 3.30
N MET A 128 -1.13 6.87 2.84
CA MET A 128 -1.14 5.46 3.25
C MET A 128 0.13 4.74 2.84
N ILE A 129 0.57 4.89 1.58
CA ILE A 129 1.79 4.25 1.07
C ILE A 129 2.99 4.68 1.92
N GLN A 130 3.11 5.97 2.22
CA GLN A 130 4.19 6.46 3.08
C GLN A 130 4.10 5.91 4.52
N GLY A 131 2.90 5.81 5.09
CA GLY A 131 2.70 5.21 6.41
C GLY A 131 3.07 3.72 6.47
N ILE A 132 2.73 2.97 5.41
CA ILE A 132 3.10 1.56 5.28
C ILE A 132 4.62 1.41 5.16
N ASP A 133 5.25 2.20 4.28
CA ASP A 133 6.69 2.19 4.07
C ASP A 133 7.47 2.52 5.36
N ASP A 134 7.02 3.56 6.08
CA ASP A 134 7.63 3.96 7.35
C ASP A 134 7.51 2.89 8.43
N ALA A 135 6.33 2.27 8.57
CA ALA A 135 6.13 1.19 9.53
C ALA A 135 7.05 0.00 9.23
N MET A 136 7.19 -0.38 7.96
CA MET A 136 8.10 -1.47 7.57
C MET A 136 9.56 -1.14 7.89
N HIS A 137 10.02 0.09 7.65
CA HIS A 137 11.39 0.51 7.98
C HIS A 137 11.62 0.57 9.50
N ASP A 138 10.65 1.02 10.28
CA ASP A 138 10.75 1.05 11.75
C ASP A 138 10.79 -0.38 12.32
N LEU A 139 9.95 -1.28 11.81
CA LEU A 139 9.97 -2.71 12.13
C LEU A 139 11.31 -3.36 11.77
N GLN A 140 11.86 -3.09 10.58
CA GLN A 140 13.16 -3.67 10.19
C GLN A 140 14.31 -3.20 11.09
N LYS A 141 14.28 -1.92 11.52
CA LYS A 141 15.35 -1.33 12.33
C LYS A 141 15.26 -1.74 13.80
N ARG A 142 14.04 -1.81 14.36
CA ARG A 142 13.80 -1.86 15.81
C ARG A 142 12.78 -2.91 16.25
N ASN A 143 12.15 -3.59 15.29
CA ASN A 143 11.00 -4.48 15.51
C ASN A 143 9.88 -3.83 16.33
N GLN A 144 9.72 -2.52 16.17
CA GLN A 144 8.77 -1.68 16.91
C GLN A 144 8.28 -0.56 16.00
N VAL A 145 7.01 -0.19 16.16
CA VAL A 145 6.40 0.98 15.53
C VAL A 145 6.10 2.04 16.58
N ARG A 146 5.94 3.29 16.13
CA ARG A 146 5.53 4.41 16.96
C ARG A 146 4.08 4.25 17.45
N ASP A 147 3.82 4.73 18.65
CA ASP A 147 2.48 4.84 19.27
C ASP A 147 2.31 6.24 19.90
N ASP A 148 2.79 7.25 19.20
CA ASP A 148 2.69 8.64 19.62
C ASP A 148 1.27 9.20 19.36
N GLU A 149 1.00 10.39 19.90
CA GLU A 149 -0.31 11.03 19.79
C GLU A 149 -0.72 11.25 18.32
N TYR A 150 0.23 11.49 17.42
CA TYR A 150 -0.04 11.68 16.00
C TYR A 150 -0.62 10.41 15.38
N ILE A 151 -0.04 9.25 15.69
CA ILE A 151 -0.51 7.93 15.23
C ILE A 151 -1.87 7.58 15.85
N ARG A 152 -2.04 7.80 17.16
CA ARG A 152 -3.28 7.46 17.87
C ARG A 152 -4.46 8.31 17.37
N ASN A 153 -4.30 9.64 17.37
CA ASN A 153 -5.36 10.55 16.97
C ASN A 153 -5.77 10.35 15.51
N GLY A 154 -4.80 10.16 14.60
CA GLY A 154 -5.10 9.91 13.19
C GLY A 154 -5.86 8.60 12.95
N SER A 155 -5.48 7.54 13.66
CA SER A 155 -6.16 6.23 13.57
C SER A 155 -7.58 6.29 14.14
N ASP A 156 -7.78 6.98 15.25
CA ASP A 156 -9.10 7.13 15.86
C ASP A 156 -10.06 7.94 14.97
N GLN A 157 -9.58 8.99 14.31
CA GLN A 157 -10.40 9.81 13.41
C GLN A 157 -11.02 9.00 12.27
N ILE A 158 -10.24 8.14 11.60
CA ILE A 158 -10.79 7.35 10.49
C ILE A 158 -11.76 6.27 10.99
N ILE A 159 -11.48 5.63 12.13
CA ILE A 159 -12.41 4.66 12.73
C ILE A 159 -13.73 5.35 13.05
N GLN A 160 -13.70 6.53 13.65
CA GLN A 160 -14.91 7.31 13.92
C GLN A 160 -15.67 7.65 12.63
N LEU A 161 -14.98 8.05 11.56
CA LEU A 161 -15.62 8.36 10.28
C LEU A 161 -16.26 7.12 9.64
N CYS A 162 -15.62 5.97 9.73
CA CYS A 162 -16.02 4.75 9.02
C CYS A 162 -16.94 3.82 9.82
N VAL A 163 -17.02 3.98 11.14
CA VAL A 163 -17.95 3.21 12.01
C VAL A 163 -19.24 3.98 12.28
N LYS A 164 -19.25 5.32 12.10
CA LYS A 164 -20.46 6.13 12.31
C LYS A 164 -21.62 5.65 11.44
N THR A 165 -21.37 5.16 10.24
CA THR A 165 -22.40 4.62 9.34
C THR A 165 -22.99 3.31 9.83
N ILE A 166 -22.21 2.39 10.42
CA ILE A 166 -22.72 1.13 11.00
C ILE A 166 -23.75 1.41 12.11
N VAL A 167 -23.48 2.40 12.99
CA VAL A 167 -24.37 2.73 14.12
C VAL A 167 -25.64 3.47 13.67
N TYR A 168 -25.61 4.19 12.55
CA TYR A 168 -26.79 4.84 11.98
C TYR A 168 -27.65 3.86 11.19
N ASP A 169 -27.06 2.92 10.45
CA ASP A 169 -27.79 1.91 9.66
C ASP A 169 -28.47 0.86 10.54
N GLU A 170 -27.90 0.49 11.69
CA GLU A 170 -28.56 -0.39 12.67
C GLU A 170 -29.78 0.25 13.34
N LYS A 171 -29.86 1.59 13.35
CA LYS A 171 -30.96 2.33 13.99
C LYS A 171 -32.09 2.70 13.03
N GLN A 172 -31.95 2.46 11.72
CA GLN A 172 -33.04 2.65 10.77
C GLN A 172 -33.99 1.43 10.83
N PRO A 173 -35.30 1.63 11.05
CA PRO A 173 -36.25 0.53 11.00
C PRO A 173 -36.24 -0.08 9.60
N LYS A 174 -36.03 -1.39 9.49
CA LYS A 174 -36.22 -2.12 8.23
C LYS A 174 -37.68 -1.96 7.79
N GLU A 175 -37.94 -1.15 6.77
CA GLU A 175 -39.26 -1.08 6.16
C GLU A 175 -39.63 -2.47 5.64
N ASN A 176 -40.66 -3.06 6.26
CA ASN A 176 -41.24 -4.31 5.84
C ASN A 176 -41.83 -4.14 4.43
N ILE A 177 -41.11 -4.62 3.41
CA ILE A 177 -41.65 -4.79 2.06
C ILE A 177 -42.79 -5.80 2.17
N LYS A 178 -44.03 -5.31 2.23
CA LYS A 178 -45.23 -6.13 2.08
C LYS A 178 -45.18 -6.76 0.69
N LYS A 179 -45.00 -8.08 0.65
CA LYS A 179 -45.30 -8.90 -0.53
C LYS A 179 -46.78 -8.72 -0.87
N THR A 180 -47.08 -7.96 -1.91
CA THR A 180 -48.42 -7.92 -2.51
C THR A 180 -48.52 -9.08 -3.48
N THR A 181 -49.19 -10.13 -3.05
CA THR A 181 -49.67 -11.23 -3.88
C THR A 181 -50.64 -10.69 -4.92
N LYS A 182 -50.43 -11.03 -6.20
CA LYS A 182 -51.52 -11.15 -7.18
C LYS A 182 -51.20 -12.26 -8.16
#